data_AF-A0AB73T818-F1
#
_entry.id   AF-A0AB73T818-F1
#
_cell.length_a   1.000
_cell.length_b   1.000
_cell.length_c   1.000
_cell.angle_alpha   90.00
_cell.angle_beta   90.00
_cell.angle_gamma   90.00
#
_symmetry.space_group_name_H-M   'P 1'
#
loop_
_entity.id
_entity.type
_entity.pdbx_description
1 polymer ?
#
loop_
_entity_poly.entity_id
_entity_poly.type
_entity_poly.pdbx_seq_one_letter_code
_entity_poly.pdbx_strand_id
1 'polypeptide(L)'
;MVIGTWAESYNASQGGKLLLYQYEKERTSLCQTIDTGKSISMLACDKEKRLLFAACETNYHEENTPGGELQVYRIEKNHTLTLLERCNSYGGFPVGIVLTERYAVVLNHGSNLSKVCVTYCNEKGRLVTEFASDEASLCMFRRTDTGSIGELKDHIVFRGRGTLPVFQDSPAPHDLYYAQEKKLIYIPMRGNDETRIYRISDEKEQFIPVGILKHRPMTGPRNVLSVHFSDQEEQEYVYVVSEIEPLITVFREKSDGWSKQQELMVVDGRPGDIPCTSFDYPHPSGILLNYNKRKLYTITRRPDVLTVFTVLENGLLEKKQEFPLAGNNPRQLALWRDKLFVVCMDTQNVLEIILDGQGYPIQTRQIIQGVERIAYMKLI
;
A
#
# COMPACT_ATOMS: atom_id res chain seq x y z
N MET A 1 10.26 14.98 -6.44
CA MET A 1 9.19 13.98 -6.57
C MET A 1 9.75 12.81 -7.35
N VAL A 2 9.55 11.57 -6.89
CA VAL A 2 9.90 10.36 -7.63
C VAL A 2 8.61 9.69 -8.06
N ILE A 3 8.46 9.41 -9.34
CA ILE A 3 7.31 8.72 -9.92
C ILE A 3 7.78 7.34 -10.40
N GLY A 4 7.10 6.28 -9.95
CA GLY A 4 7.28 4.92 -10.44
C GLY A 4 6.21 4.57 -11.48
N THR A 5 6.62 3.87 -12.54
CA THR A 5 5.72 3.34 -13.57
C THR A 5 5.67 1.83 -13.54
N TRP A 6 4.59 1.27 -14.08
CA TRP A 6 4.48 -0.16 -14.36
C TRP A 6 5.13 -0.52 -15.69
N ALA A 7 5.71 -1.72 -15.72
CA ALA A 7 6.21 -2.35 -16.94
C ALA A 7 5.05 -2.89 -17.79
N GLU A 8 5.35 -3.49 -18.95
CA GLU A 8 4.32 -3.97 -19.89
C GLU A 8 3.37 -5.03 -19.30
N SER A 9 3.93 -5.87 -18.45
CA SER A 9 3.24 -6.83 -17.59
C SER A 9 4.00 -6.92 -16.26
N TYR A 10 3.43 -7.61 -15.25
CA TYR A 10 4.10 -7.79 -13.96
C TYR A 10 5.50 -8.42 -14.06
N ASN A 11 5.72 -9.26 -15.07
CA ASN A 11 6.99 -9.97 -15.30
C ASN A 11 7.68 -9.56 -16.60
N ALA A 12 7.32 -8.40 -17.14
CA ALA A 12 8.09 -7.84 -18.24
C ALA A 12 9.51 -7.53 -17.76
N SER A 13 10.50 -7.77 -18.62
CA SER A 13 11.91 -7.47 -18.36
C SER A 13 12.28 -6.02 -18.70
N GLN A 14 11.34 -5.25 -19.24
CA GLN A 14 11.52 -3.86 -19.67
C GLN A 14 10.25 -3.04 -19.45
N GLY A 15 10.41 -1.72 -19.35
CA GLY A 15 9.33 -0.74 -19.44
C GLY A 15 9.00 -0.02 -18.14
N GLY A 16 9.30 -0.61 -16.98
CA GLY A 16 9.15 0.05 -15.68
C GLY A 16 10.23 1.11 -15.47
N LYS A 17 9.86 2.30 -14.99
CA LYS A 17 10.77 3.45 -14.84
C LYS A 17 10.61 4.14 -13.49
N LEU A 18 11.69 4.78 -13.03
CA LEU A 18 11.63 5.88 -12.07
C LEU A 18 11.86 7.20 -12.80
N LEU A 19 10.96 8.16 -12.59
CA LEU A 19 11.04 9.50 -13.14
C LEU A 19 11.17 10.49 -11.99
N LEU A 20 12.25 11.25 -11.96
CA LEU A 20 12.50 12.25 -10.95
C LEU A 20 12.09 13.61 -11.48
N TYR A 21 11.14 14.24 -10.80
CA TYR A 21 10.73 15.60 -11.07
C TYR A 21 11.19 16.53 -9.93
N GLN A 22 11.83 17.64 -10.29
CA GLN A 22 11.99 18.77 -9.39
C GLN A 22 10.66 19.52 -9.34
N TYR A 23 10.20 19.84 -8.13
CA TYR A 23 8.95 20.57 -7.90
C TYR A 23 9.28 21.89 -7.21
N GLU A 24 9.10 22.99 -7.92
CA GLU A 24 9.41 24.34 -7.45
C GLU A 24 8.37 25.34 -7.93
N LYS A 25 7.90 26.20 -7.03
CA LYS A 25 6.92 27.27 -7.34
C LYS A 25 5.75 26.76 -8.20
N GLU A 26 5.20 25.61 -7.83
CA GLU A 26 4.01 25.01 -8.47
C GLU A 26 4.25 24.53 -9.91
N ARG A 27 5.52 24.31 -10.28
CA ARG A 27 5.93 23.73 -11.55
C ARG A 27 6.75 22.49 -11.31
N THR A 28 6.64 21.54 -12.23
CA THR A 28 7.50 20.35 -12.25
C THR A 28 8.37 20.31 -13.50
N SER A 29 9.63 19.94 -13.33
CA SER A 29 10.56 19.65 -14.42
C SER A 29 11.15 18.25 -14.24
N LEU A 30 11.18 17.47 -15.31
CA LEU A 30 11.82 16.15 -15.30
C LEU A 30 13.35 16.33 -15.23
N CYS A 31 13.98 15.72 -14.24
CA CYS A 31 15.42 15.81 -13.97
C CYS A 31 16.17 14.54 -14.36
N GLN A 32 15.54 13.38 -14.18
CA GLN A 32 16.18 12.09 -14.43
C GLN A 32 15.12 11.05 -14.77
N THR A 33 15.46 10.16 -15.71
CA THR A 33 14.73 8.94 -16.01
C THR A 33 15.65 7.76 -15.75
N ILE A 34 15.17 6.76 -15.04
CA ILE A 34 15.89 5.52 -14.75
C ILE A 34 15.03 4.36 -15.22
N ASP A 35 15.62 3.48 -16.03
CA ASP A 35 14.99 2.21 -16.36
C ASP A 35 15.19 1.24 -15.20
N THR A 36 14.08 0.77 -14.65
CA THR A 36 14.08 -0.21 -13.56
C THR A 36 13.89 -1.62 -14.09
N GLY A 37 13.46 -1.77 -15.35
CA GLY A 37 13.07 -3.02 -15.98
C GLY A 37 11.74 -3.60 -15.49
N LYS A 38 11.23 -3.19 -14.31
CA LYS A 38 10.15 -3.87 -13.58
C LYS A 38 9.10 -2.89 -13.04
N SER A 39 7.87 -3.36 -12.85
CA SER A 39 6.78 -2.53 -12.35
C SER A 39 7.06 -1.99 -10.94
N ILE A 40 6.96 -0.68 -10.73
CA ILE A 40 7.12 -0.08 -9.39
C ILE A 40 5.77 -0.02 -8.68
N SER A 41 5.65 -0.70 -7.54
CA SER A 41 4.42 -0.72 -6.70
C SER A 41 4.48 0.19 -5.49
N MET A 42 5.67 0.41 -4.92
CA MET A 42 5.87 1.09 -3.65
C MET A 42 7.25 1.73 -3.57
N LEU A 43 7.32 2.88 -2.89
CA LEU A 43 8.55 3.60 -2.64
C LEU A 43 8.68 3.98 -1.16
N ALA A 44 9.79 3.61 -0.54
CA ALA A 44 10.18 4.04 0.80
C ALA A 44 11.49 4.85 0.74
N CYS A 45 11.64 5.83 1.62
CA CYS A 45 12.80 6.72 1.63
C CYS A 45 13.32 6.83 3.05
N ASP A 46 14.63 6.60 3.21
CA ASP A 46 15.38 7.00 4.39
C ASP A 46 16.13 8.29 4.06
N LYS A 47 15.66 9.40 4.60
CA LYS A 47 16.24 10.73 4.34
C LYS A 47 17.57 10.94 5.04
N GLU A 48 17.77 10.31 6.20
CA GLU A 48 18.99 10.45 6.99
C GLU A 48 20.15 9.72 6.31
N LYS A 49 19.91 8.49 5.87
CA LYS A 49 20.87 7.67 5.11
C LYS A 49 20.90 7.98 3.63
N ARG A 50 19.94 8.80 3.15
CA ARG A 50 19.80 9.24 1.75
C ARG A 50 19.64 8.05 0.80
N LEU A 51 18.73 7.15 1.16
CA LEU A 51 18.40 5.96 0.39
C LEU A 51 16.94 5.98 -0.05
N LEU A 52 16.68 5.56 -1.27
CA LEU A 52 15.34 5.24 -1.77
C LEU A 52 15.25 3.74 -2.04
N PHE A 53 14.21 3.11 -1.52
CA PHE A 53 13.88 1.71 -1.74
C PHE A 53 12.66 1.65 -2.65
N ALA A 54 12.77 0.92 -3.74
CA ALA A 54 11.69 0.66 -4.67
C ALA A 54 11.30 -0.82 -4.62
N ALA A 55 10.02 -1.10 -4.36
CA ALA A 55 9.47 -2.43 -4.56
C ALA A 55 9.13 -2.63 -6.03
N CYS A 56 9.68 -3.68 -6.63
CA CYS A 56 9.38 -4.10 -7.98
C CYS A 56 8.37 -5.25 -7.96
N GLU A 57 7.15 -4.98 -8.42
CA GLU A 57 5.99 -5.87 -8.39
C GLU A 57 6.10 -7.01 -9.42
N THR A 58 7.00 -7.95 -9.12
CA THR A 58 7.27 -9.16 -9.90
C THR A 58 7.43 -10.35 -8.96
N ASN A 59 7.37 -11.56 -9.48
CA ASN A 59 7.73 -12.79 -8.76
C ASN A 59 9.07 -13.40 -9.20
N TYR A 60 9.87 -12.64 -9.97
CA TYR A 60 11.24 -13.02 -10.32
C TYR A 60 12.25 -11.94 -9.91
N HIS A 61 13.27 -12.36 -9.16
CA HIS A 61 14.45 -11.60 -8.84
C HIS A 61 15.51 -11.91 -9.90
N GLU A 62 16.05 -10.87 -10.54
CA GLU A 62 16.89 -11.05 -11.73
C GLU A 62 16.19 -11.93 -12.79
N GLU A 63 16.92 -12.70 -13.61
CA GLU A 63 16.31 -13.45 -14.72
C GLU A 63 15.65 -14.77 -14.31
N ASN A 64 16.17 -15.47 -13.28
CA ASN A 64 15.75 -16.85 -12.98
C ASN A 64 15.66 -17.18 -11.48
N THR A 65 15.70 -16.19 -10.59
CA THR A 65 15.59 -16.43 -9.15
C THR A 65 14.14 -16.18 -8.70
N PRO A 66 13.45 -17.13 -8.03
CA PRO A 66 12.10 -16.90 -7.55
C PRO A 66 12.07 -15.84 -6.43
N GLY A 67 10.97 -15.10 -6.35
CA GLY A 67 10.78 -14.00 -5.40
C GLY A 67 10.77 -12.65 -6.11
N GLY A 68 10.18 -11.64 -5.50
CA GLY A 68 10.17 -10.30 -6.07
C GLY A 68 11.50 -9.58 -5.88
N GLU A 69 11.55 -8.33 -6.33
CA GLU A 69 12.77 -7.54 -6.31
C GLU A 69 12.57 -6.22 -5.54
N LEU A 70 13.59 -5.87 -4.77
CA LEU A 70 13.78 -4.56 -4.17
C LEU A 70 14.97 -3.92 -4.87
N GLN A 71 14.82 -2.68 -5.31
CA GLN A 71 15.93 -1.89 -5.85
C GLN A 71 16.25 -0.76 -4.87
N VAL A 72 17.51 -0.68 -4.44
CA VAL A 72 17.98 0.35 -3.50
C VAL A 72 18.80 1.37 -4.26
N TYR A 73 18.46 2.64 -4.10
CA TYR A 73 19.09 3.76 -4.76
C TYR A 73 19.71 4.71 -3.74
N ARG A 74 20.89 5.24 -4.04
CA ARG A 74 21.46 6.39 -3.33
C ARG A 74 20.84 7.68 -3.87
N ILE A 75 20.40 8.56 -2.97
CA ILE A 75 19.97 9.92 -3.29
C ILE A 75 21.20 10.82 -3.25
N GLU A 76 21.69 11.21 -4.43
CA GLU A 76 22.89 12.03 -4.61
C GLU A 76 22.67 13.50 -4.22
N LYS A 77 23.75 14.27 -3.98
CA LYS A 77 23.69 15.67 -3.49
C LYS A 77 22.88 16.60 -4.40
N ASN A 78 22.87 16.31 -5.69
CA ASN A 78 22.07 16.97 -6.72
C ASN A 78 20.64 16.37 -6.85
N HIS A 79 20.22 15.53 -5.89
CA HIS A 79 18.93 14.84 -5.85
C HIS A 79 18.68 13.81 -6.96
N THR A 80 19.68 13.44 -7.76
CA THR A 80 19.58 12.29 -8.68
C THR A 80 19.66 10.97 -7.91
N LEU A 81 19.17 9.89 -8.49
CA LEU A 81 19.29 8.54 -7.95
C LEU A 81 20.36 7.74 -8.69
N THR A 82 21.12 6.95 -7.94
CA THR A 82 22.05 5.96 -8.47
C THR A 82 21.73 4.60 -7.86
N LEU A 83 21.50 3.58 -8.70
CA LEU A 83 21.24 2.23 -8.23
C LEU A 83 22.46 1.71 -7.46
N LEU A 84 22.24 1.23 -6.24
CA LEU A 84 23.27 0.62 -5.41
C LEU A 84 23.23 -0.89 -5.52
N GLU A 85 22.05 -1.47 -5.35
CA GLU A 85 21.88 -2.92 -5.30
C GLU A 85 20.45 -3.33 -5.64
N ARG A 86 20.31 -4.62 -5.94
CA ARG A 86 19.03 -5.32 -6.08
C ARG A 86 19.01 -6.42 -5.04
N CYS A 87 17.89 -6.57 -4.34
CA CYS A 87 17.72 -7.58 -3.31
C CYS A 87 16.45 -8.39 -3.62
N ASN A 88 16.46 -9.68 -3.29
CA ASN A 88 15.25 -10.48 -3.33
C ASN A 88 14.31 -10.06 -2.19
N SER A 89 13.01 -9.89 -2.45
CA SER A 89 12.01 -9.62 -1.40
C SER A 89 11.60 -10.87 -0.61
N TYR A 90 12.09 -12.04 -1.01
CA TYR A 90 11.77 -13.36 -0.45
C TYR A 90 10.25 -13.67 -0.46
N GLY A 91 9.53 -13.10 -1.42
CA GLY A 91 8.12 -13.39 -1.70
C GLY A 91 7.68 -12.70 -2.99
N GLY A 92 6.61 -13.18 -3.63
CA GLY A 92 6.19 -12.66 -4.93
C GLY A 92 5.41 -11.32 -4.82
N PHE A 93 5.63 -10.43 -5.78
CA PHE A 93 4.91 -9.16 -5.94
C PHE A 93 4.98 -8.27 -4.68
N PRO A 94 6.15 -7.73 -4.32
CA PRO A 94 6.27 -6.82 -3.19
C PRO A 94 5.43 -5.56 -3.44
N VAL A 95 4.62 -5.19 -2.44
CA VAL A 95 3.63 -4.08 -2.50
C VAL A 95 3.72 -3.13 -1.31
N GLY A 96 4.53 -3.45 -0.29
CA GLY A 96 4.71 -2.60 0.89
C GLY A 96 6.15 -2.61 1.37
N ILE A 97 6.65 -1.43 1.78
CA ILE A 97 7.96 -1.28 2.43
C ILE A 97 7.79 -0.31 3.61
N VAL A 98 8.14 -0.78 4.81
CA VAL A 98 8.28 0.05 6.00
C VAL A 98 9.73 0.00 6.46
N LEU A 99 10.28 1.18 6.77
CA LEU A 99 11.62 1.31 7.33
C LEU A 99 11.50 1.71 8.79
N THR A 100 12.20 0.97 9.64
CA THR A 100 12.51 1.37 11.03
C THR A 100 14.00 1.65 11.13
N GLU A 101 14.48 2.04 12.32
CA GLU A 101 15.90 2.22 12.55
C GLU A 101 16.69 0.92 12.28
N ARG A 102 16.20 -0.23 12.75
CA ARG A 102 16.92 -1.52 12.69
C ARG A 102 16.48 -2.44 11.55
N TYR A 103 15.27 -2.26 11.03
CA TYR A 103 14.65 -3.23 10.11
C TYR A 103 14.02 -2.57 8.89
N ALA A 104 14.11 -3.26 7.75
CA ALA A 104 13.27 -3.04 6.59
C ALA A 104 12.23 -4.17 6.54
N VAL A 105 10.95 -3.81 6.60
CA VAL A 105 9.83 -4.75 6.55
C VAL A 105 9.19 -4.66 5.18
N VAL A 106 9.03 -5.81 4.52
CA VAL A 106 8.56 -5.91 3.14
C VAL A 106 7.33 -6.81 3.11
N LEU A 107 6.26 -6.29 2.51
CA LEU A 107 5.02 -7.01 2.30
C LEU A 107 4.94 -7.50 0.86
N ASN A 108 4.77 -8.80 0.69
CA ASN A 108 4.59 -9.47 -0.59
C ASN A 108 3.12 -9.85 -0.77
N HIS A 109 2.54 -9.46 -1.90
CA HIS A 109 1.14 -9.72 -2.21
C HIS A 109 0.88 -11.22 -2.46
N GLY A 110 1.86 -11.94 -3.02
CA GLY A 110 1.67 -13.30 -3.52
C GLY A 110 0.73 -13.35 -4.73
N SER A 111 0.44 -14.55 -5.22
CA SER A 111 -0.47 -14.73 -6.36
C SER A 111 -0.94 -16.16 -6.48
N ASN A 112 -2.25 -16.34 -6.67
CA ASN A 112 -2.86 -17.61 -7.02
C ASN A 112 -3.05 -17.80 -8.54
N LEU A 113 -2.57 -16.88 -9.37
CA LEU A 113 -2.77 -16.93 -10.83
C LEU A 113 -2.00 -18.09 -11.47
N SER A 114 -0.80 -18.38 -10.96
CA SER A 114 0.04 -19.49 -11.42
C SER A 114 0.03 -20.60 -10.39
N LYS A 115 -0.87 -21.58 -10.56
CA LYS A 115 -0.91 -22.78 -9.72
C LYS A 115 -0.11 -23.89 -10.38
N VAL A 116 0.90 -24.39 -9.68
CA VAL A 116 1.64 -25.58 -10.10
C VAL A 116 1.18 -26.78 -9.28
N CYS A 117 1.06 -27.94 -9.93
CA CYS A 117 0.79 -29.21 -9.24
C CYS A 117 2.11 -29.74 -8.69
N VAL A 118 2.22 -29.85 -7.37
CA VAL A 118 3.34 -30.47 -6.67
C VAL A 118 2.95 -31.89 -6.31
N THR A 119 3.77 -32.86 -6.69
CA THR A 119 3.59 -34.27 -6.33
C THR A 119 4.68 -34.68 -5.36
N TYR A 120 4.30 -35.23 -4.20
CA TYR A 120 5.26 -35.71 -3.20
C TYR A 120 4.71 -36.91 -2.42
N CYS A 121 5.58 -37.58 -1.68
CA CYS A 121 5.20 -38.66 -0.77
C CYS A 121 4.96 -38.07 0.62
N ASN A 122 3.74 -38.18 1.15
CA ASN A 122 3.43 -37.65 2.48
C ASN A 122 4.02 -38.54 3.60
N GLU A 123 3.90 -38.09 4.86
CA GLU A 123 4.39 -38.80 6.06
C GLU A 123 3.86 -40.25 6.20
N LYS A 124 2.77 -40.59 5.51
CA LYS A 124 2.16 -41.93 5.51
C LYS A 124 2.62 -42.80 4.33
N GLY A 125 3.62 -42.36 3.57
CA GLY A 125 4.14 -43.11 2.41
C GLY A 125 3.23 -43.07 1.18
N ARG A 126 2.23 -42.18 1.13
CA ARG A 126 1.30 -42.08 -0.02
C ARG A 126 1.74 -40.97 -0.95
N LEU A 127 1.71 -41.24 -2.26
CA LEU A 127 1.82 -40.21 -3.29
C LEU A 127 0.58 -39.32 -3.24
N VAL A 128 0.78 -38.03 -3.05
CA VAL A 128 -0.26 -37.00 -3.00
C VAL A 128 0.11 -35.85 -3.93
N THR A 129 -0.91 -35.07 -4.32
CA THR A 129 -0.74 -33.84 -5.10
C THR A 129 -1.31 -32.65 -4.33
N GLU A 130 -0.63 -31.50 -4.42
CA GLU A 130 -1.06 -30.23 -3.86
C GLU A 130 -0.82 -29.09 -4.85
N PHE A 131 -1.63 -28.03 -4.77
CA PHE A 131 -1.35 -26.81 -5.52
C PHE A 131 -0.35 -25.94 -4.75
N ALA A 132 0.71 -25.51 -5.42
CA ALA A 132 1.57 -24.43 -4.93
C ALA A 132 1.37 -23.18 -5.79
N SER A 133 1.53 -22.03 -5.15
CA SER A 133 1.35 -20.70 -5.71
C SER A 133 2.29 -19.72 -4.99
N ASP A 134 2.49 -18.52 -5.54
CA ASP A 134 3.31 -17.51 -4.87
C ASP A 134 2.70 -17.12 -3.51
N GLU A 135 3.52 -17.22 -2.47
CA GLU A 135 3.09 -16.95 -1.10
C GLU A 135 2.85 -15.46 -0.87
N ALA A 136 1.67 -15.12 -0.34
CA ALA A 136 1.48 -13.84 0.31
C ALA A 136 2.27 -13.85 1.62
N SER A 137 3.21 -12.93 1.80
CA SER A 137 4.15 -12.99 2.93
C SER A 137 4.59 -11.63 3.47
N LEU A 138 5.13 -11.65 4.68
CA LEU A 138 5.77 -10.52 5.34
C LEU A 138 7.20 -10.90 5.71
N CYS A 139 8.16 -10.17 5.17
CA CYS A 139 9.58 -10.39 5.38
C CYS A 139 10.18 -9.27 6.23
N MET A 140 11.01 -9.62 7.21
CA MET A 140 11.79 -8.65 7.98
C MET A 140 13.27 -8.82 7.69
N PHE A 141 13.89 -7.77 7.17
CA PHE A 141 15.34 -7.71 6.96
C PHE A 141 15.96 -6.84 8.03
N ARG A 142 17.06 -7.31 8.65
CA ARG A 142 17.94 -6.42 9.41
C ARG A 142 18.57 -5.42 8.45
N ARG A 143 18.61 -4.15 8.82
CA ARG A 143 19.28 -3.11 8.03
C ARG A 143 20.79 -3.18 8.23
N THR A 144 21.56 -2.93 7.18
CA THR A 144 23.01 -2.81 7.27
C THR A 144 23.42 -1.50 7.95
N ASP A 145 24.70 -1.33 8.30
CA ASP A 145 25.22 -0.08 8.88
C ASP A 145 25.06 1.13 7.93
N THR A 146 25.09 0.87 6.62
CA THR A 146 24.80 1.87 5.58
C THR A 146 23.31 2.17 5.45
N GLY A 147 22.45 1.41 6.12
CA GLY A 147 21.01 1.56 6.12
C GLY A 147 20.28 0.75 5.04
N SER A 148 21.00 -0.05 4.25
CA SER A 148 20.42 -0.86 3.16
C SER A 148 19.74 -2.14 3.68
N ILE A 149 19.29 -3.01 2.77
CA ILE A 149 18.72 -4.33 3.07
C ILE A 149 19.85 -5.29 3.46
N GLY A 150 19.72 -5.96 4.61
CA GLY A 150 20.66 -6.97 5.09
C GLY A 150 20.01 -8.35 5.23
N GLU A 151 20.37 -9.06 6.29
CA GLU A 151 19.93 -10.45 6.55
C GLU A 151 18.41 -10.55 6.79
N LEU A 152 17.75 -11.52 6.14
CA LEU A 152 16.36 -11.90 6.45
C LEU A 152 16.28 -12.55 7.83
N LYS A 153 15.50 -11.95 8.74
CA LYS A 153 15.35 -12.39 10.14
C LYS A 153 14.07 -13.14 10.41
N ASP A 154 12.99 -12.74 9.76
CA ASP A 154 11.70 -13.38 9.94
C ASP A 154 10.89 -13.37 8.65
N HIS A 155 10.06 -14.39 8.49
CA HIS A 155 9.22 -14.62 7.32
C HIS A 155 7.89 -15.22 7.76
N ILE A 156 6.82 -14.43 7.64
CA ILE A 156 5.46 -14.90 7.89
C ILE A 156 4.78 -15.15 6.55
N VAL A 157 4.27 -16.37 6.39
CA VAL A 157 3.39 -16.70 5.27
C VAL A 157 1.93 -16.54 5.69
N PHE A 158 1.19 -15.76 4.92
CA PHE A 158 -0.24 -15.59 5.12
C PHE A 158 -1.02 -16.71 4.44
N ARG A 159 -2.03 -17.20 5.16
CA ARG A 159 -3.01 -18.19 4.69
C ARG A 159 -4.40 -17.70 5.05
N GLY A 160 -5.39 -18.10 4.25
CA GLY A 160 -6.77 -17.66 4.37
C GLY A 160 -7.37 -17.33 3.01
N ARG A 161 -8.71 -17.34 2.97
CA ARG A 161 -9.52 -16.95 1.82
C ARG A 161 -10.89 -16.49 2.33
N GLY A 162 -11.55 -15.63 1.58
CA GLY A 162 -12.90 -15.14 1.85
C GLY A 162 -13.94 -15.93 1.08
N THR A 163 -15.11 -15.33 0.93
CA THR A 163 -16.29 -15.98 0.33
C THR A 163 -16.51 -15.57 -1.12
N LEU A 164 -15.96 -14.43 -1.57
CA LEU A 164 -16.16 -13.94 -2.93
C LEU A 164 -15.17 -14.62 -3.90
N PRO A 165 -15.65 -15.42 -4.87
CA PRO A 165 -14.78 -16.06 -5.85
C PRO A 165 -13.92 -15.04 -6.59
N VAL A 166 -12.75 -15.46 -7.06
CA VAL A 166 -11.74 -14.63 -7.76
C VAL A 166 -11.10 -13.56 -6.88
N PHE A 167 -11.86 -12.69 -6.24
CA PHE A 167 -11.32 -11.58 -5.44
C PHE A 167 -10.76 -12.01 -4.08
N GLN A 168 -11.24 -13.13 -3.54
CA GLN A 168 -10.91 -13.61 -2.21
C GLN A 168 -10.45 -15.06 -2.19
N ASP A 169 -9.76 -15.50 -3.24
CA ASP A 169 -9.26 -16.88 -3.37
C ASP A 169 -7.90 -17.11 -2.66
N SER A 170 -7.25 -16.03 -2.22
CA SER A 170 -5.96 -15.94 -1.53
C SER A 170 -6.04 -14.87 -0.43
N PRO A 171 -5.03 -14.71 0.45
CA PRO A 171 -5.06 -13.66 1.46
C PRO A 171 -4.97 -12.23 0.91
N ALA A 172 -4.23 -12.03 -0.20
CA ALA A 172 -4.08 -10.76 -0.93
C ALA A 172 -3.88 -9.50 -0.05
N PRO A 173 -2.79 -9.40 0.73
CA PRO A 173 -2.48 -8.20 1.49
C PRO A 173 -2.14 -7.03 0.55
N HIS A 174 -2.66 -5.83 0.84
CA HIS A 174 -2.58 -4.71 -0.12
C HIS A 174 -1.93 -3.43 0.45
N ASP A 175 -1.66 -3.38 1.76
CA ASP A 175 -1.01 -2.23 2.40
C ASP A 175 -0.19 -2.68 3.61
N LEU A 176 0.86 -1.92 3.91
CA LEU A 176 1.74 -2.14 5.06
C LEU A 176 1.87 -0.82 5.82
N TYR A 177 1.04 -0.64 6.83
CA TYR A 177 1.01 0.59 7.60
C TYR A 177 1.68 0.41 8.95
N TYR A 178 2.68 1.24 9.25
CA TYR A 178 3.37 1.24 10.53
C TYR A 178 2.97 2.46 11.37
N ALA A 179 2.19 2.19 12.42
CA ALA A 179 1.83 3.19 13.42
C ALA A 179 3.00 3.40 14.38
N GLN A 180 3.91 4.33 14.02
CA GLN A 180 5.14 4.62 14.76
C GLN A 180 4.89 4.88 16.26
N GLU A 181 3.84 5.63 16.60
CA GLU A 181 3.49 6.02 17.97
C GLU A 181 3.22 4.79 18.86
N LYS A 182 2.64 3.73 18.29
CA LYS A 182 2.28 2.48 18.99
C LYS A 182 3.23 1.32 18.69
N LYS A 183 4.15 1.50 17.74
CA LYS A 183 5.02 0.44 17.18
C LYS A 183 4.22 -0.78 16.69
N LEU A 184 3.06 -0.53 16.08
CA LEU A 184 2.18 -1.55 15.51
C LEU A 184 2.20 -1.52 13.99
N ILE A 185 2.15 -2.69 13.38
CA ILE A 185 2.05 -2.90 11.93
C ILE A 185 0.64 -3.42 11.62
N TYR A 186 -0.09 -2.70 10.78
CA TYR A 186 -1.42 -3.08 10.31
C TYR A 186 -1.34 -3.54 8.85
N ILE A 187 -1.90 -4.72 8.59
CA ILE A 187 -1.87 -5.36 7.27
C ILE A 187 -3.31 -5.76 6.88
N PRO A 188 -4.00 -4.94 6.07
CA PRO A 188 -5.31 -5.28 5.54
C PRO A 188 -5.18 -6.39 4.51
N MET A 189 -5.90 -7.47 4.76
CA MET A 189 -5.93 -8.67 3.95
C MET A 189 -7.20 -8.66 3.11
N ARG A 190 -7.11 -8.12 1.89
CA ARG A 190 -8.27 -7.95 1.00
C ARG A 190 -8.98 -9.28 0.76
N GLY A 191 -8.22 -10.33 0.66
CA GLY A 191 -8.71 -11.62 0.24
C GLY A 191 -9.35 -12.48 1.32
N ASN A 192 -9.39 -12.06 2.59
CA ASN A 192 -10.07 -12.80 3.66
C ASN A 192 -10.75 -11.92 4.74
N ASP A 193 -11.04 -10.65 4.41
CA ASP A 193 -11.83 -9.73 5.24
C ASP A 193 -11.31 -9.52 6.66
N GLU A 194 -9.99 -9.44 6.82
CA GLU A 194 -9.36 -9.13 8.11
C GLU A 194 -8.24 -8.09 7.97
N THR A 195 -7.89 -7.41 9.06
CA THR A 195 -6.64 -6.66 9.16
C THR A 195 -5.80 -7.27 10.27
N ARG A 196 -4.63 -7.81 9.92
CA ARG A 196 -3.71 -8.41 10.89
C ARG A 196 -2.86 -7.34 11.54
N ILE A 197 -2.59 -7.52 12.83
CA ILE A 197 -1.80 -6.59 13.63
C ILE A 197 -0.58 -7.32 14.17
N TYR A 198 0.59 -6.75 13.92
CA TYR A 198 1.86 -7.25 14.42
C TYR A 198 2.63 -6.15 15.15
N ARG A 199 3.61 -6.56 15.95
CA ARG A 199 4.70 -5.71 16.43
C ARG A 199 6.03 -6.41 16.17
N ILE A 200 7.12 -5.67 16.15
CA ILE A 200 8.47 -6.25 16.07
C ILE A 200 9.02 -6.44 17.49
N SER A 201 9.54 -7.63 17.79
CA SER A 201 10.36 -7.88 18.97
C SER A 201 11.83 -7.69 18.62
N ASP A 202 12.45 -6.63 19.13
CA ASP A 202 13.88 -6.36 18.94
C ASP A 202 14.80 -7.44 19.53
N GLU A 203 14.37 -8.08 20.61
CA GLU A 203 15.09 -9.15 21.32
C GLU A 203 15.11 -10.44 20.51
N LYS A 204 13.96 -10.83 19.94
CA LYS A 204 13.81 -12.07 19.18
C LYS A 204 14.07 -11.90 17.69
N GLU A 205 14.09 -10.66 17.21
CA GLU A 205 14.10 -10.31 15.78
C GLU A 205 12.99 -10.99 15.00
N GLN A 206 11.79 -10.98 15.59
CA GLN A 206 10.61 -11.64 15.04
C GLN A 206 9.38 -10.73 15.10
N PHE A 207 8.44 -10.98 14.21
CA PHE A 207 7.10 -10.46 14.29
C PHE A 207 6.31 -11.17 15.39
N ILE A 208 5.65 -10.39 16.24
CA ILE A 208 4.74 -10.90 17.26
C ILE A 208 3.31 -10.54 16.84
N PRO A 209 2.43 -11.53 16.59
CA PRO A 209 1.01 -11.27 16.37
C PRO A 209 0.40 -10.60 17.60
N VAL A 210 -0.36 -9.53 17.39
CA VAL A 210 -1.00 -8.76 18.48
C VAL A 210 -2.52 -8.85 18.39
N GLY A 211 -3.09 -8.92 17.19
CA GLY A 211 -4.54 -8.94 17.04
C GLY A 211 -5.01 -9.04 15.60
N ILE A 212 -6.34 -9.11 15.45
CA ILE A 212 -7.03 -9.17 14.15
C ILE A 212 -8.25 -8.27 14.22
N LEU A 213 -8.38 -7.34 13.27
CA LEU A 213 -9.61 -6.58 13.03
C LEU A 213 -10.48 -7.37 12.05
N LYS A 214 -11.63 -7.87 12.51
CA LYS A 214 -12.56 -8.61 11.65
C LYS A 214 -13.49 -7.65 10.90
N HIS A 215 -13.45 -7.70 9.57
CA HIS A 215 -14.39 -6.95 8.73
C HIS A 215 -15.63 -7.78 8.45
N ARG A 216 -16.64 -7.13 7.88
CA ARG A 216 -17.80 -7.84 7.33
C ARG A 216 -17.31 -8.64 6.10
N PRO A 217 -17.83 -9.86 5.87
CA PRO A 217 -17.51 -10.62 4.67
C PRO A 217 -17.76 -9.82 3.38
N MET A 218 -16.93 -10.06 2.36
CA MET A 218 -16.98 -9.45 1.03
C MET A 218 -16.71 -7.94 1.00
N THR A 219 -16.02 -7.39 2.01
CA THR A 219 -15.64 -5.97 2.01
C THR A 219 -14.29 -5.76 1.36
N GLY A 220 -13.34 -6.66 1.58
CA GLY A 220 -12.01 -6.59 0.99
C GLY A 220 -11.19 -5.39 1.50
N PRO A 221 -10.75 -5.39 2.78
CA PRO A 221 -9.95 -4.31 3.35
C PRO A 221 -8.66 -4.10 2.54
N ARG A 222 -8.32 -2.84 2.21
CA ARG A 222 -7.27 -2.53 1.24
C ARG A 222 -6.19 -1.61 1.77
N ASN A 223 -6.54 -0.41 2.23
CA ASN A 223 -5.58 0.52 2.83
C ASN A 223 -6.01 0.85 4.25
N VAL A 224 -5.03 1.12 5.10
CA VAL A 224 -5.27 1.38 6.52
C VAL A 224 -4.42 2.55 6.98
N LEU A 225 -4.96 3.31 7.93
CA LEU A 225 -4.21 4.27 8.73
C LEU A 225 -4.74 4.24 10.16
N SER A 226 -3.99 4.83 11.08
CA SER A 226 -4.41 4.92 12.46
C SER A 226 -4.16 6.30 13.07
N VAL A 227 -4.90 6.61 14.12
CA VAL A 227 -4.79 7.86 14.89
C VAL A 227 -4.78 7.51 16.35
N HIS A 228 -3.72 7.89 17.02
CA HIS A 228 -3.68 8.01 18.47
C HIS A 228 -4.07 9.45 18.87
N PHE A 229 -5.11 9.59 19.69
CA PHE A 229 -5.42 10.86 20.35
C PHE A 229 -4.72 10.87 21.71
N SER A 230 -3.77 11.79 21.90
CA SER A 230 -2.73 11.77 22.96
C SER A 230 -3.23 11.91 24.40
N ASP A 231 -4.52 12.19 24.61
CA ASP A 231 -4.98 12.73 25.88
C ASP A 231 -5.61 11.69 26.82
N GLN A 232 -5.67 10.41 26.42
CA GLN A 232 -6.14 9.29 27.25
C GLN A 232 -5.50 7.95 26.80
N GLU A 233 -5.29 7.03 27.74
CA GLU A 233 -5.08 5.61 27.40
C GLU A 233 -6.30 5.09 26.60
N GLU A 234 -6.09 4.18 25.64
CA GLU A 234 -7.17 3.52 24.85
C GLU A 234 -7.98 4.44 23.88
N GLN A 235 -7.27 5.30 23.15
CA GLN A 235 -7.83 6.08 22.02
C GLN A 235 -7.07 5.87 20.70
N GLU A 236 -6.65 4.63 20.42
CA GLU A 236 -6.20 4.29 19.06
C GLU A 236 -7.42 3.99 18.18
N TYR A 237 -7.59 4.78 17.13
CA TYR A 237 -8.57 4.54 16.09
C TYR A 237 -7.88 4.06 14.83
N VAL A 238 -8.42 2.99 14.24
CA VAL A 238 -7.91 2.41 13.01
C VAL A 238 -8.98 2.55 11.94
N TYR A 239 -8.62 3.20 10.83
CA TYR A 239 -9.51 3.44 9.70
C TYR A 239 -9.04 2.58 8.54
N VAL A 240 -9.91 1.70 8.08
CA VAL A 240 -9.59 0.78 6.99
C VAL A 240 -10.57 1.05 5.85
N VAL A 241 -10.05 1.43 4.69
CA VAL A 241 -10.86 1.51 3.47
C VAL A 241 -10.85 0.17 2.75
N SER A 242 -12.02 -0.23 2.28
CA SER A 242 -12.29 -1.49 1.61
C SER A 242 -12.40 -1.31 0.08
N GLU A 243 -11.86 -2.25 -0.69
CA GLU A 243 -11.81 -2.21 -2.16
C GLU A 243 -13.07 -2.80 -2.81
N ILE A 244 -13.54 -3.93 -2.29
CA ILE A 244 -14.63 -4.72 -2.90
C ILE A 244 -15.97 -4.08 -2.57
N GLU A 245 -16.19 -3.76 -1.29
CA GLU A 245 -17.29 -2.90 -0.90
C GLU A 245 -16.74 -1.51 -0.58
N PRO A 246 -17.22 -0.44 -1.24
CA PRO A 246 -16.63 0.89 -1.12
C PRO A 246 -17.04 1.57 0.19
N LEU A 247 -16.48 1.10 1.30
CA LEU A 247 -16.72 1.61 2.65
C LEU A 247 -15.41 1.84 3.42
N ILE A 248 -15.50 2.63 4.49
CA ILE A 248 -14.50 2.70 5.55
C ILE A 248 -15.08 2.04 6.81
N THR A 249 -14.30 1.13 7.40
CA THR A 249 -14.56 0.57 8.72
C THR A 249 -13.67 1.27 9.75
N VAL A 250 -14.27 1.76 10.83
CA VAL A 250 -13.56 2.36 11.97
C VAL A 250 -13.52 1.37 13.12
N PHE A 251 -12.32 1.09 13.61
CA PHE A 251 -12.09 0.30 14.83
C PHE A 251 -11.50 1.19 15.91
N ARG A 252 -11.73 0.81 17.17
CA ARG A 252 -11.12 1.42 18.35
C ARG A 252 -10.45 0.35 19.19
N GLU A 253 -9.22 0.60 19.60
CA GLU A 253 -8.52 -0.20 20.61
C GLU A 253 -9.19 -0.03 21.99
N LYS A 254 -9.32 -1.13 22.71
CA LYS A 254 -9.86 -1.25 24.06
C LYS A 254 -8.92 -2.12 24.90
N SER A 255 -9.11 -2.13 26.21
CA SER A 255 -8.38 -3.00 27.15
C SER A 255 -8.33 -4.48 26.74
N ASP A 256 -9.37 -4.99 26.05
CA ASP A 256 -9.53 -6.38 25.65
C ASP A 256 -9.25 -6.65 24.15
N GLY A 257 -8.72 -5.67 23.42
CA GLY A 257 -8.37 -5.80 22.00
C GLY A 257 -8.92 -4.67 21.14
N TRP A 258 -9.62 -5.01 20.06
CA TRP A 258 -10.19 -4.02 19.14
C TRP A 258 -11.68 -4.25 18.92
N SER A 259 -12.43 -3.17 18.85
CA SER A 259 -13.87 -3.21 18.59
C SER A 259 -14.25 -2.33 17.42
N LYS A 260 -15.09 -2.86 16.52
CA LYS A 260 -15.65 -2.12 15.39
C LYS A 260 -16.63 -1.06 15.91
N GLN A 261 -16.47 0.19 15.46
CA GLN A 261 -17.28 1.32 15.89
C GLN A 261 -18.27 1.78 14.81
N GLN A 262 -17.83 1.77 13.54
CA GLN A 262 -18.57 2.38 12.44
C GLN A 262 -18.22 1.69 11.12
N GLU A 263 -19.20 1.59 10.23
CA GLU A 263 -19.02 1.33 8.80
C GLU A 263 -19.71 2.46 8.04
N LEU A 264 -19.04 3.04 7.05
CA LEU A 264 -19.55 4.20 6.31
C LEU A 264 -19.20 4.08 4.83
N MET A 265 -20.20 4.20 3.96
CA MET A 265 -19.99 4.19 2.50
C MET A 265 -19.16 5.39 2.05
N VAL A 266 -18.18 5.14 1.17
CA VAL A 266 -17.31 6.21 0.65
C VAL A 266 -17.84 6.93 -0.58
N VAL A 267 -18.78 6.29 -1.28
CA VAL A 267 -19.49 6.85 -2.43
C VAL A 267 -20.96 6.44 -2.36
N ASP A 268 -21.82 7.24 -2.98
CA ASP A 268 -23.24 6.91 -3.09
C ASP A 268 -23.48 5.94 -4.26
N GLY A 269 -24.48 5.05 -4.15
CA GLY A 269 -24.90 4.18 -5.27
C GLY A 269 -24.10 2.89 -5.45
N ARG A 270 -24.07 2.03 -4.42
CA ARG A 270 -23.58 0.64 -4.54
C ARG A 270 -24.36 -0.09 -5.67
N PRO A 271 -23.71 -0.83 -6.58
CA PRO A 271 -24.44 -1.77 -7.42
C PRO A 271 -25.09 -2.84 -6.53
N GLY A 272 -26.35 -3.18 -6.82
CA GLY A 272 -27.13 -4.12 -6.00
C GLY A 272 -26.40 -5.45 -5.75
N ASP A 273 -25.64 -5.91 -6.75
CA ASP A 273 -24.74 -7.06 -6.65
C ASP A 273 -23.30 -6.63 -6.94
N ILE A 274 -22.35 -7.10 -6.12
CA ILE A 274 -20.91 -6.92 -6.36
C ILE A 274 -20.52 -7.92 -7.47
N PRO A 275 -20.04 -7.46 -8.65
CA PRO A 275 -19.56 -8.36 -9.68
C PRO A 275 -18.44 -9.24 -9.13
N CYS A 276 -18.46 -10.54 -9.41
CA CYS A 276 -17.44 -11.49 -8.94
C CYS A 276 -16.23 -11.60 -9.89
N THR A 277 -16.23 -10.91 -11.03
CA THR A 277 -15.22 -11.07 -12.08
C THR A 277 -14.64 -9.78 -12.65
N SER A 278 -15.19 -8.61 -12.32
CA SER A 278 -14.72 -7.33 -12.86
C SER A 278 -14.74 -6.24 -11.78
N PHE A 279 -13.89 -5.22 -11.94
CA PHE A 279 -13.92 -3.98 -11.15
C PHE A 279 -14.71 -2.87 -11.86
N ASP A 280 -15.77 -3.24 -12.60
CA ASP A 280 -16.65 -2.28 -13.28
C ASP A 280 -17.68 -1.66 -12.31
N TYR A 281 -17.20 -1.18 -11.18
CA TYR A 281 -17.98 -0.56 -10.11
C TYR A 281 -17.07 0.31 -9.22
N PRO A 282 -17.59 1.19 -8.36
CA PRO A 282 -16.75 2.00 -7.49
C PRO A 282 -15.88 1.19 -6.53
N HIS A 283 -14.56 1.35 -6.60
CA HIS A 283 -13.62 0.57 -5.79
C HIS A 283 -12.45 1.46 -5.28
N PRO A 284 -12.41 1.78 -3.97
CA PRO A 284 -11.41 2.64 -3.37
C PRO A 284 -9.97 2.16 -3.55
N SER A 285 -9.02 3.10 -3.58
CA SER A 285 -7.61 2.81 -3.89
C SER A 285 -6.58 3.51 -3.00
N GLY A 286 -7.00 4.38 -2.09
CA GLY A 286 -6.09 5.05 -1.19
C GLY A 286 -6.83 5.81 -0.11
N ILE A 287 -6.21 5.90 1.06
CA ILE A 287 -6.70 6.62 2.23
C ILE A 287 -5.57 7.46 2.80
N LEU A 288 -5.87 8.66 3.28
CA LEU A 288 -4.88 9.55 3.86
C LEU A 288 -5.51 10.51 4.87
N LEU A 289 -4.76 10.87 5.91
CA LEU A 289 -5.11 11.96 6.84
C LEU A 289 -4.37 13.24 6.49
N ASN A 290 -4.97 14.39 6.80
CA ASN A 290 -4.22 15.63 6.88
C ASN A 290 -3.32 15.66 8.14
N TYR A 291 -2.38 16.61 8.19
CA TYR A 291 -1.39 16.70 9.28
C TYR A 291 -1.99 16.86 10.67
N ASN A 292 -3.12 17.56 10.81
CA ASN A 292 -3.78 17.72 12.11
C ASN A 292 -4.72 16.56 12.47
N LYS A 293 -4.77 15.51 11.63
CA LYS A 293 -5.60 14.30 11.81
C LYS A 293 -7.11 14.61 11.95
N ARG A 294 -7.60 15.77 11.45
CA ARG A 294 -9.02 16.17 11.49
C ARG A 294 -9.79 15.93 10.19
N LYS A 295 -9.08 15.68 9.09
CA LYS A 295 -9.65 15.30 7.79
C LYS A 295 -9.06 14.01 7.31
N LEU A 296 -9.94 13.16 6.79
CA LEU A 296 -9.59 11.92 6.12
C LEU A 296 -10.06 12.00 4.67
N TYR A 297 -9.19 11.58 3.77
CA TYR A 297 -9.40 11.57 2.33
C TYR A 297 -9.37 10.13 1.83
N THR A 298 -10.26 9.80 0.91
CA THR A 298 -10.17 8.57 0.12
C THR A 298 -10.38 8.89 -1.35
N ILE A 299 -9.76 8.10 -2.22
CA ILE A 299 -9.98 8.15 -3.66
C ILE A 299 -10.66 6.88 -4.13
N THR A 300 -11.60 7.03 -5.05
CA THR A 300 -12.42 5.92 -5.56
C THR A 300 -12.35 5.86 -7.07
N ARG A 301 -11.93 4.71 -7.60
CA ARG A 301 -11.85 4.42 -9.04
C ARG A 301 -13.22 4.11 -9.61
N ARG A 302 -13.44 4.50 -10.88
CA ARG A 302 -14.70 4.48 -11.65
C ARG A 302 -15.53 5.77 -11.54
N PRO A 303 -15.99 6.25 -10.36
CA PRO A 303 -16.54 7.60 -10.29
C PRO A 303 -15.43 8.66 -10.30
N ASP A 304 -14.16 8.26 -10.10
CA ASP A 304 -12.97 9.11 -10.15
C ASP A 304 -13.13 10.35 -9.24
N VAL A 305 -13.46 10.09 -7.98
CA VAL A 305 -13.71 11.12 -6.95
C VAL A 305 -12.72 11.04 -5.79
N LEU A 306 -12.49 12.19 -5.17
CA LEU A 306 -11.93 12.34 -3.83
C LEU A 306 -13.08 12.55 -2.83
N THR A 307 -13.25 11.64 -1.88
CA THR A 307 -14.22 11.81 -0.79
C THR A 307 -13.53 12.34 0.46
N VAL A 308 -14.10 13.40 1.05
CA VAL A 308 -13.60 14.07 2.26
C VAL A 308 -14.49 13.71 3.45
N PHE A 309 -13.85 13.28 4.54
CA PHE A 309 -14.48 13.02 5.83
C PHE A 309 -13.92 13.95 6.89
N THR A 310 -14.76 14.32 7.86
CA THR A 310 -14.30 14.92 9.11
C THR A 310 -14.06 13.81 10.12
N VAL A 311 -12.89 13.86 10.77
CA VAL A 311 -12.59 13.03 11.94
C VAL A 311 -13.09 13.78 13.18
N LEU A 312 -14.11 13.20 13.83
CA LEU A 312 -14.72 13.74 15.02
C LEU A 312 -13.83 13.49 16.24
N GLU A 313 -14.10 14.18 17.35
CA GLU A 313 -13.33 14.06 18.60
C GLU A 313 -13.40 12.66 19.21
N ASN A 314 -14.50 11.94 18.96
CA ASN A 314 -14.67 10.55 19.37
C ASN A 314 -14.07 9.56 18.35
N GLY A 315 -13.24 10.03 17.41
CA GLY A 315 -12.59 9.25 16.36
C GLY A 315 -13.51 8.75 15.24
N LEU A 316 -14.83 8.97 15.31
CA LEU A 316 -15.74 8.55 14.23
C LEU A 316 -15.64 9.49 13.02
N LEU A 317 -16.14 9.01 11.89
CA LEU A 317 -16.14 9.74 10.63
C LEU A 317 -17.50 10.33 10.30
N GLU A 318 -17.48 11.54 9.77
CA GLU A 318 -18.62 12.17 9.12
C GLU A 318 -18.28 12.46 7.65
N LYS A 319 -18.98 11.79 6.71
CA LYS A 319 -18.83 12.04 5.27
C LYS A 319 -19.30 13.47 4.97
N LYS A 320 -18.47 14.26 4.29
CA LYS A 320 -18.80 15.65 3.94
C LYS A 320 -19.16 15.80 2.48
N GLN A 321 -18.22 15.50 1.60
CA GLN A 321 -18.39 15.80 0.19
C GLN A 321 -17.51 14.91 -0.69
N GLU A 322 -18.00 14.62 -1.89
CA GLU A 322 -17.26 14.01 -2.99
C GLU A 322 -16.86 15.10 -3.99
N PHE A 323 -15.60 15.09 -4.40
CA PHE A 323 -15.04 16.03 -5.36
C PHE A 323 -14.61 15.25 -6.62
N PRO A 324 -15.21 15.51 -7.79
CA PRO A 324 -14.74 14.93 -9.04
C PRO A 324 -13.28 15.29 -9.31
N LEU A 325 -12.50 14.31 -9.73
CA LEU A 325 -11.10 14.51 -10.11
C LEU A 325 -10.99 14.81 -11.60
N ALA A 326 -10.02 15.65 -11.96
CA ALA A 326 -9.66 15.91 -13.36
C ALA A 326 -8.68 14.86 -13.89
N GLY A 327 -8.91 13.59 -13.56
CA GLY A 327 -8.08 12.44 -13.93
C GLY A 327 -8.76 11.12 -13.55
N ASN A 328 -8.47 10.07 -14.31
CA ASN A 328 -9.19 8.80 -14.22
C ASN A 328 -8.36 7.72 -13.56
N ASN A 329 -9.04 6.76 -12.91
CA ASN A 329 -8.41 5.66 -12.19
C ASN A 329 -7.37 6.16 -11.16
N PRO A 330 -7.80 6.97 -10.18
CA PRO A 330 -6.91 7.47 -9.14
C PRO A 330 -6.38 6.29 -8.32
N ARG A 331 -5.06 6.20 -8.13
CA ARG A 331 -4.39 5.02 -7.57
C ARG A 331 -3.72 5.27 -6.23
N GLN A 332 -3.28 6.50 -5.98
CA GLN A 332 -2.54 6.87 -4.80
C GLN A 332 -2.76 8.33 -4.43
N LEU A 333 -2.77 8.60 -3.11
CA LEU A 333 -2.69 9.92 -2.51
C LEU A 333 -1.31 10.15 -1.88
N ALA A 334 -0.81 11.39 -1.97
CA ALA A 334 0.30 11.88 -1.16
C ALA A 334 -0.01 13.28 -0.66
N LEU A 335 0.51 13.66 0.51
CA LEU A 335 0.29 15.00 1.08
C LEU A 335 1.61 15.68 1.40
N TRP A 336 1.68 16.95 1.07
CA TRP A 336 2.75 17.85 1.50
C TRP A 336 2.18 19.21 1.85
N ARG A 337 2.25 19.56 3.13
CA ARG A 337 1.60 20.75 3.70
C ARG A 337 0.10 20.77 3.40
N ASP A 338 -0.36 21.80 2.71
CA ASP A 338 -1.73 22.06 2.25
C ASP A 338 -2.01 21.53 0.84
N LYS A 339 -1.12 20.71 0.28
CA LYS A 339 -1.24 20.17 -1.09
C LYS A 339 -1.40 18.67 -1.08
N LEU A 340 -2.54 18.20 -1.58
CA LEU A 340 -2.82 16.81 -1.83
C LEU A 340 -2.47 16.48 -3.28
N PHE A 341 -1.66 15.45 -3.49
CA PHE A 341 -1.32 14.94 -4.81
C PHE A 341 -2.08 13.64 -5.08
N VAL A 342 -2.60 13.51 -6.31
CA VAL A 342 -3.32 12.31 -6.75
C VAL A 342 -2.66 11.77 -8.00
N VAL A 343 -2.25 10.51 -7.97
CA VAL A 343 -1.77 9.79 -9.15
C VAL A 343 -2.96 9.19 -9.88
N CYS A 344 -3.19 9.57 -11.13
CA CYS A 344 -4.26 9.06 -11.98
C CYS A 344 -3.66 8.25 -13.13
N MET A 345 -3.93 6.94 -13.15
CA MET A 345 -3.23 6.01 -14.03
C MET A 345 -3.66 6.14 -15.49
N ASP A 346 -4.98 6.14 -15.74
CA ASP A 346 -5.52 6.04 -17.09
C ASP A 346 -5.34 7.35 -17.86
N THR A 347 -5.42 8.49 -17.15
CA THR A 347 -5.11 9.83 -17.71
C THR A 347 -3.63 10.19 -17.65
N GLN A 348 -2.78 9.31 -17.08
CA GLN A 348 -1.32 9.44 -17.11
C GLN A 348 -0.79 10.76 -16.52
N ASN A 349 -1.41 11.23 -15.45
CA ASN A 349 -1.13 12.53 -14.86
C ASN A 349 -1.07 12.49 -13.32
N VAL A 350 -0.44 13.52 -12.75
CA VAL A 350 -0.48 13.81 -11.31
C VAL A 350 -1.24 15.10 -11.11
N LEU A 351 -2.29 15.03 -10.31
CA LEU A 351 -3.05 16.19 -9.86
C LEU A 351 -2.40 16.77 -8.60
N GLU A 352 -2.37 18.09 -8.50
CA GLU A 352 -2.15 18.83 -7.27
C GLU A 352 -3.49 19.49 -6.88
N ILE A 353 -3.94 19.23 -5.67
CA ILE A 353 -5.16 19.78 -5.08
C ILE A 353 -4.73 20.63 -3.88
N ILE A 354 -4.98 21.93 -3.96
CA ILE A 354 -4.75 22.88 -2.87
C ILE A 354 -5.92 22.78 -1.90
N LEU A 355 -5.59 22.67 -0.62
CA LEU A 355 -6.54 22.59 0.48
C LEU A 355 -6.64 23.95 1.19
N ASP A 356 -7.83 24.33 1.62
CA ASP A 356 -8.00 25.48 2.51
C ASP A 356 -7.53 25.17 3.96
N GLY A 357 -7.62 26.17 4.85
CA GLY A 357 -7.25 26.01 6.25
C GLY A 357 -8.09 24.99 7.03
N GLN A 358 -9.25 24.58 6.51
CA GLN A 358 -10.08 23.52 7.08
C GLN A 358 -9.79 22.15 6.45
N GLY A 359 -8.95 22.08 5.41
CA GLY A 359 -8.60 20.87 4.70
C GLY A 359 -9.57 20.49 3.57
N TYR A 360 -10.36 21.43 3.03
CA TYR A 360 -11.20 21.18 1.86
C TYR A 360 -10.50 21.56 0.56
N PRO A 361 -10.67 20.79 -0.52
CA PRO A 361 -10.21 21.15 -1.86
C PRO A 361 -10.76 22.51 -2.32
N ILE A 362 -9.88 23.42 -2.74
CA ILE A 362 -10.27 24.74 -3.29
C ILE A 362 -9.77 24.96 -4.72
N GLN A 363 -8.70 24.29 -5.13
CA GLN A 363 -8.17 24.42 -6.47
C GLN A 363 -7.46 23.12 -6.88
N THR A 364 -7.68 22.69 -8.12
CA THR A 364 -7.00 21.53 -8.72
C THR A 364 -6.18 21.96 -9.92
N ARG A 365 -4.98 21.39 -10.06
CA ARG A 365 -4.05 21.62 -11.17
C ARG A 365 -3.47 20.28 -11.62
N GLN A 366 -3.16 20.16 -12.90
CA GLN A 366 -2.36 19.05 -13.40
C GLN A 366 -0.90 19.49 -13.43
N ILE A 367 -0.06 18.82 -12.66
CA ILE A 367 1.36 19.20 -12.55
C ILE A 367 2.25 18.32 -13.42
N ILE A 368 1.94 17.04 -13.57
CA ILE A 368 2.65 16.10 -14.44
C ILE A 368 1.63 15.48 -15.40
N GLN A 369 2.00 15.30 -16.68
CA GLN A 369 1.14 14.73 -17.72
C GLN A 369 1.95 13.85 -18.67
N GLY A 370 1.28 12.91 -19.35
CA GLY A 370 1.87 12.07 -20.38
C GLY A 370 2.88 11.04 -19.85
N VAL A 371 2.72 10.61 -18.60
CA VAL A 371 3.55 9.56 -18.01
C VAL A 371 2.84 8.22 -18.19
N GLU A 372 3.20 7.50 -19.25
CA GLU A 372 2.66 6.18 -19.54
C GLU A 372 2.83 5.22 -18.34
N ARG A 373 1.75 4.49 -18.02
CA ARG A 373 1.73 3.49 -16.94
C ARG A 373 2.18 4.04 -15.58
N ILE A 374 1.93 5.32 -15.32
CA ILE A 374 2.16 5.91 -13.99
C ILE A 374 1.43 5.09 -12.91
N ALA A 375 2.10 4.78 -11.81
CA ALA A 375 1.55 3.89 -10.79
C ALA A 375 1.68 4.43 -9.37
N TYR A 376 2.87 4.94 -9.03
CA TYR A 376 3.19 5.35 -7.67
C TYR A 376 4.03 6.62 -7.64
N MET A 377 3.95 7.37 -6.55
CA MET A 377 4.73 8.57 -6.30
C MET A 377 5.28 8.62 -4.87
N LYS A 378 6.45 9.24 -4.73
CA LYS A 378 7.04 9.59 -3.44
C LYS A 378 7.62 10.99 -3.47
N LEU A 379 7.40 11.73 -2.40
CA LEU A 379 8.08 13.00 -2.15
C LEU A 379 9.33 12.68 -1.32
N ILE A 380 10.51 12.94 -1.88
CA ILE A 380 11.81 12.70 -1.23
C ILE A 380 12.43 14.01 -0.77
#